data_AF-A0A7J3Z6P5-F1
#
_entry.id   AF-A0A7J3Z6P5-F1
#
_cell.length_a   1.000
_cell.length_b   1.000
_cell.length_c   1.000
_cell.angle_alpha   90.00
_cell.angle_beta   90.00
_cell.angle_gamma   90.00
#
_symmetry.space_group_name_H-M   'P 1'
#
loop_
_entity.id
_entity.type
_entity.pdbx_description
1 polymer ?
#
loop_
_entity_poly.entity_id
_entity_poly.type
_entity_poly.pdbx_seq_one_letter_code
_entity_poly.pdbx_strand_id
1 'polypeptide(L)'
;MAREPRANMLVLFDSCKDVEKYLAEDSASIVGLDERFFESCRDSLVDVGKEVLVIPRRVIAVDRRSLKTATLRREPRALTAFKPLDTQSARTLAKTRRSTLILVSPDTMKYVDEAQVNFLKQSHTRKFIEVSLGEFVKLLLSANTASLHISRAFDRLGNTIERALRSDVGVAVSGAVESYPKCLFTNHIDAVLFSMGFSKRERRMILEVYPLELLKTWLGEE
;
A
#
# COMPACT_ATOMS: atom_id res chain seq x y z
N MET A 1 23.52 -15.39 3.89
CA MET A 1 22.62 -15.07 2.75
C MET A 1 21.92 -13.76 3.08
N ALA A 2 22.04 -12.74 2.23
CA ALA A 2 21.26 -11.52 2.39
C ALA A 2 19.77 -11.86 2.24
N ARG A 3 18.92 -11.38 3.15
CA ARG A 3 17.46 -11.54 3.03
C ARG A 3 16.98 -10.72 1.83
N GLU A 4 16.12 -11.30 0.99
CA GLU A 4 15.49 -10.56 -0.10
C GLU A 4 14.55 -9.49 0.51
N PRO A 5 14.63 -8.21 0.07
CA PRO A 5 13.92 -7.13 0.73
C PRO A 5 12.42 -7.27 0.47
N ARG A 6 11.64 -7.53 1.52
CA ARG A 6 10.18 -7.53 1.44
C ARG A 6 9.59 -6.32 2.13
N ALA A 7 8.49 -5.80 1.58
CA ALA A 7 7.87 -4.58 2.10
C ALA A 7 6.45 -4.82 2.63
N ASN A 8 6.15 -4.14 3.72
CA ASN A 8 4.80 -3.88 4.18
C ASN A 8 4.58 -2.36 4.24
N MET A 9 3.83 -1.82 3.27
CA MET A 9 3.84 -0.38 3.01
C MET A 9 3.03 0.44 4.02
N LEU A 10 2.18 -0.18 4.83
CA LEU A 10 1.53 0.49 5.96
C LEU A 10 1.12 -0.54 7.00
N VAL A 11 1.56 -0.28 8.23
CA VAL A 11 1.18 -1.02 9.44
C VAL A 11 0.79 0.00 10.52
N LEU A 12 -0.19 -0.36 11.35
CA LEU A 12 -0.72 0.52 12.40
C LEU A 12 -0.33 -0.04 13.77
N PHE A 13 -0.04 0.86 14.70
CA PHE A 13 0.46 0.52 16.03
C PHE A 13 -0.14 1.45 17.08
N ASP A 14 -0.32 0.93 18.29
CA ASP A 14 -0.78 1.69 19.44
C ASP A 14 0.38 2.12 20.36
N SER A 15 1.53 1.45 20.28
CA SER A 15 2.72 1.78 21.08
C SER A 15 4.04 1.46 20.38
N CYS A 16 5.11 2.20 20.69
CA CYS A 16 6.43 1.98 20.06
C CYS A 16 6.97 0.57 20.35
N LYS A 17 6.61 -0.01 21.51
CA LYS A 17 6.96 -1.40 21.86
C LYS A 17 6.32 -2.41 20.92
N ASP A 18 5.13 -2.13 20.40
CA ASP A 18 4.46 -3.02 19.45
C ASP A 18 5.15 -2.99 18.08
N VAL A 19 5.78 -1.87 17.72
CA VAL A 19 6.63 -1.80 16.52
C VAL A 19 7.84 -2.70 16.67
N GLU A 20 8.56 -2.61 17.80
CA GLU A 20 9.74 -3.45 18.07
C GLU A 20 9.38 -4.94 18.01
N LYS A 21 8.26 -5.34 18.63
CA LYS A 21 7.77 -6.72 18.58
C LYS A 21 7.41 -7.15 17.16
N TYR A 22 6.68 -6.31 16.43
CA TYR A 22 6.31 -6.61 15.04
C TYR A 22 7.54 -6.77 14.16
N LEU A 23 8.55 -5.91 14.30
CA LEU A 23 9.79 -5.96 13.53
C LEU A 23 10.66 -7.16 13.90
N ALA A 24 10.57 -7.65 15.15
CA ALA A 24 11.22 -8.90 15.56
C ALA A 24 10.52 -10.15 14.99
N GLU A 25 9.20 -10.10 14.79
CA GLU A 25 8.39 -11.23 14.31
C GLU A 25 8.24 -11.28 12.79
N ASP A 26 8.15 -10.13 12.12
CA ASP A 26 8.00 -10.04 10.67
C ASP A 26 9.34 -10.15 9.93
N SER A 27 9.25 -10.61 8.68
CA SER A 27 10.38 -10.71 7.76
C SER A 27 10.54 -9.49 6.85
N ALA A 28 9.78 -8.43 7.08
CA ALA A 28 9.84 -7.20 6.29
C ALA A 28 11.19 -6.49 6.47
N SER A 29 11.80 -6.10 5.36
CA SER A 29 12.98 -5.23 5.32
C SER A 29 12.60 -3.77 5.10
N ILE A 30 11.35 -3.49 4.69
CA ILE A 30 10.78 -2.16 4.54
C ILE A 30 9.44 -2.14 5.26
N VAL A 31 9.26 -1.21 6.20
CA VAL A 31 8.00 -1.05 6.94
C VAL A 31 7.55 0.40 6.91
N GLY A 32 6.33 0.62 6.45
CA GLY A 32 5.68 1.92 6.50
C GLY A 32 4.90 2.13 7.80
N LEU A 33 5.20 3.23 8.50
CA LEU A 33 4.50 3.66 9.72
C LEU A 33 3.75 4.96 9.48
N ASP A 34 2.57 5.12 10.09
CA ASP A 34 1.87 6.42 10.08
C ASP A 34 2.82 7.56 10.51
N GLU A 35 2.81 8.67 9.78
CA GLU A 35 3.72 9.81 9.93
C GLU A 35 3.72 10.34 11.36
N ARG A 36 2.55 10.45 12.00
CA ARG A 36 2.45 10.96 13.37
C ARG A 36 3.07 9.99 14.36
N PHE A 37 2.83 8.71 14.12
CA PHE A 37 3.35 7.65 14.96
C PHE A 37 4.87 7.48 14.81
N PHE A 38 5.36 7.53 13.58
CA PHE A 38 6.78 7.52 13.24
C PHE A 38 7.54 8.62 13.98
N GLU A 39 7.07 9.86 13.94
CA GLU A 39 7.71 10.96 14.65
C GLU A 39 7.69 10.76 16.18
N SER A 40 6.63 10.16 16.73
CA SER A 40 6.55 9.86 18.16
C SER A 40 7.49 8.74 18.62
N CYS A 41 7.84 7.81 17.73
CA CYS A 41 8.68 6.65 18.04
C CYS A 41 10.11 6.77 17.48
N ARG A 42 10.48 7.89 16.87
CA ARG A 42 11.76 8.06 16.16
C ARG A 42 12.96 7.59 16.99
N ASP A 43 13.03 7.98 18.26
CA ASP A 43 14.16 7.66 19.13
C ASP A 43 14.26 6.15 19.43
N SER A 44 13.12 5.46 19.60
CA SER A 44 13.08 4.00 19.81
C SER A 44 13.42 3.22 18.53
N LEU A 45 13.20 3.81 17.35
CA LEU A 45 13.43 3.14 16.07
C LEU A 45 14.89 3.16 15.61
N VAL A 46 15.76 3.96 16.25
CA VAL A 46 17.18 4.12 15.85
C VAL A 46 17.93 2.79 15.85
N ASP A 47 17.70 1.95 16.86
CA ASP A 47 18.38 0.66 16.96
C ASP A 47 17.82 -0.40 15.99
N VAL A 48 16.54 -0.31 15.66
CA VAL A 48 15.88 -1.22 14.71
C VAL A 48 16.20 -0.85 13.25
N GLY A 49 16.47 0.43 12.99
CA GLY A 49 16.82 0.96 11.67
C GLY A 49 18.11 0.42 11.04
N LYS A 50 18.87 -0.42 11.76
CA LYS A 50 20.08 -1.08 11.26
C LYS A 50 19.78 -2.25 10.32
N GLU A 51 18.61 -2.89 10.45
CA GLU A 51 18.22 -4.05 9.64
C GLU A 51 16.95 -3.81 8.81
N VAL A 52 16.07 -2.91 9.26
CA VAL A 52 14.80 -2.61 8.61
C VAL A 52 14.71 -1.13 8.26
N LEU A 53 14.37 -0.83 7.01
CA LEU A 53 14.06 0.52 6.58
C LEU A 53 12.65 0.90 7.02
N VAL A 54 12.54 1.77 8.03
CA VAL A 54 11.26 2.29 8.50
C VAL A 54 10.98 3.62 7.81
N ILE A 55 9.85 3.72 7.11
CA ILE A 55 9.46 4.92 6.36
C ILE A 55 8.21 5.58 6.94
N PRO A 56 8.18 6.92 7.04
CA PRO A 56 6.97 7.66 7.40
C PRO A 56 5.94 7.63 6.26
N ARG A 57 4.68 7.38 6.60
CA ARG A 57 3.57 7.17 5.68
C ARG A 57 2.39 8.05 6.03
N ARG A 58 1.68 8.50 5.01
CA ARG A 58 0.44 9.24 5.19
C ARG A 58 -0.58 8.84 4.16
N VAL A 59 -1.82 8.63 4.59
CA VAL A 59 -2.97 8.46 3.69
C VAL A 59 -3.79 9.74 3.69
N ILE A 60 -4.03 10.32 2.52
CA ILE A 60 -4.88 11.50 2.36
C ILE A 60 -6.12 11.11 1.58
N ALA A 61 -7.29 11.24 2.21
CA ALA A 61 -8.56 11.13 1.52
C ALA A 61 -8.79 12.37 0.64
N VAL A 62 -9.15 12.16 -0.62
CA VAL A 62 -9.28 13.24 -1.62
C VAL A 62 -10.63 13.19 -2.30
N ASP A 63 -11.31 14.33 -2.26
CA ASP A 63 -12.46 14.66 -3.09
C ASP A 63 -12.11 15.78 -4.09
N ARG A 64 -13.09 16.18 -4.90
CA ARG A 64 -12.92 17.23 -5.91
C ARG A 64 -12.47 18.58 -5.33
N ARG A 65 -12.86 18.89 -4.09
CA ARG A 65 -12.62 20.19 -3.45
C ARG A 65 -11.22 20.26 -2.85
N SER A 66 -10.78 19.16 -2.24
CA SER A 66 -9.50 19.03 -1.54
C SER A 66 -8.33 18.71 -2.46
N LEU A 67 -8.57 18.24 -3.70
CA LEU A 67 -7.53 17.75 -4.61
C LEU A 67 -6.39 18.75 -4.85
N LYS A 68 -6.71 20.03 -5.11
CA LYS A 68 -5.69 21.07 -5.32
C LYS A 68 -4.81 21.23 -4.07
N THR A 69 -5.44 21.40 -2.92
CA THR A 69 -4.73 21.60 -1.64
C THR A 69 -3.89 20.38 -1.26
N ALA A 70 -4.42 19.17 -1.45
CA ALA A 70 -3.75 17.91 -1.12
C ALA A 70 -2.52 17.65 -1.99
N THR A 71 -2.55 18.06 -3.26
CA THR A 71 -1.45 17.80 -4.22
C THR A 71 -0.43 18.95 -4.29
N LEU A 72 -0.75 20.13 -3.74
CA LEU A 72 0.15 21.28 -3.72
C LEU A 72 1.29 21.14 -2.68
N ARG A 73 1.07 20.43 -1.57
CA ARG A 73 2.05 20.24 -0.50
C ARG A 73 2.90 18.98 -0.73
N ARG A 74 3.99 19.09 -1.51
CA ARG A 74 5.02 18.04 -1.55
C ARG A 74 6.04 18.32 -0.45
N GLU A 75 5.68 18.01 0.80
CA GLU A 75 6.71 17.82 1.81
C GLU A 75 7.18 16.37 1.70
N PRO A 76 8.45 16.09 1.35
CA PRO A 76 8.99 14.73 1.26
C PRO A 76 9.12 14.06 2.64
N ARG A 77 8.46 14.60 3.68
CA ARG A 77 8.48 14.09 5.04
C ARG A 77 7.83 12.72 5.18
N ALA A 78 6.87 12.39 4.33
CA ALA A 78 6.20 11.09 4.33
C ALA A 78 5.83 10.64 2.92
N LEU A 79 5.96 9.35 2.65
CA LEU A 79 5.43 8.73 1.44
C LEU A 79 3.90 8.78 1.53
N THR A 80 3.28 9.54 0.61
CA THR A 80 1.84 9.83 0.66
C THR A 80 1.06 8.94 -0.31
N ALA A 81 0.06 8.22 0.20
CA ALA A 81 -0.95 7.52 -0.58
C ALA A 81 -2.23 8.36 -0.66
N PHE A 82 -2.82 8.47 -1.84
CA PHE A 82 -4.08 9.19 -2.03
C PHE A 82 -5.26 8.22 -2.08
N LYS A 83 -6.25 8.43 -1.21
CA LYS A 83 -7.49 7.66 -1.14
C LYS A 83 -8.63 8.43 -1.81
N PRO A 84 -9.00 8.14 -3.07
CA PRO A 84 -10.06 8.87 -3.75
C PRO A 84 -11.43 8.57 -3.13
N LEU A 85 -12.24 9.59 -2.91
CA LEU A 85 -13.61 9.47 -2.40
C LEU A 85 -14.67 9.38 -3.51
N ASP A 86 -14.27 9.59 -4.77
CA ASP A 86 -15.14 9.50 -5.94
C ASP A 86 -14.35 9.23 -7.25
N THR A 87 -15.04 8.79 -8.30
CA THR A 87 -14.45 8.46 -9.61
C THR A 87 -13.71 9.63 -10.26
N GLN A 88 -14.21 10.85 -10.10
CA GLN A 88 -13.55 12.02 -10.71
C GLN A 88 -12.24 12.31 -10.00
N SER A 89 -12.23 12.25 -8.67
CA SER A 89 -11.02 12.40 -7.86
C SER A 89 -9.98 11.34 -8.21
N ALA A 90 -10.39 10.07 -8.37
CA ALA A 90 -9.51 9.00 -8.85
C ALA A 90 -8.88 9.35 -10.22
N ARG A 91 -9.70 9.69 -11.22
CA ARG A 91 -9.22 10.03 -12.57
C ARG A 91 -8.27 11.21 -12.57
N THR A 92 -8.56 12.25 -11.79
CA THR A 92 -7.69 13.42 -11.69
C THR A 92 -6.37 13.08 -11.00
N LEU A 93 -6.39 12.26 -9.95
CA LEU A 93 -5.16 11.78 -9.29
C LEU A 93 -4.26 10.99 -10.24
N ALA A 94 -4.80 10.13 -11.10
CA ALA A 94 -4.00 9.38 -12.08
C ALA A 94 -3.20 10.29 -13.03
N LYS A 95 -3.78 11.45 -13.39
CA LYS A 95 -3.15 12.44 -14.27
C LYS A 95 -2.26 13.43 -13.53
N THR A 96 -2.40 13.53 -12.21
CA THR A 96 -1.67 14.52 -11.43
C THR A 96 -0.24 14.05 -11.20
N ARG A 97 0.75 14.79 -11.71
CA ARG A 97 2.19 14.47 -11.61
C ARG A 97 2.61 14.10 -10.19
N ARG A 98 2.13 14.85 -9.19
CA ARG A 98 2.51 14.71 -7.77
C ARG A 98 1.80 13.56 -7.03
N SER A 99 0.80 12.93 -7.64
CA SER A 99 0.10 11.77 -7.06
C SER A 99 0.76 10.49 -7.53
N THR A 100 1.81 10.04 -6.85
CA THR A 100 2.58 8.84 -7.25
C THR A 100 1.88 7.53 -6.86
N LEU A 101 1.14 7.52 -5.74
CA LEU A 101 0.54 6.32 -5.15
C LEU A 101 -0.95 6.52 -4.88
N ILE A 102 -1.80 5.63 -5.41
CA ILE A 102 -3.25 5.62 -5.16
C ILE A 102 -3.65 4.39 -4.34
N LEU A 103 -4.44 4.58 -3.29
CA LEU A 103 -4.87 3.51 -2.39
C LEU A 103 -6.10 2.77 -2.94
N VAL A 104 -5.98 1.45 -3.01
CA VAL A 104 -7.03 0.48 -3.31
C VAL A 104 -7.43 -0.22 -2.01
N SER A 105 -8.67 -0.02 -1.61
CA SER A 105 -9.30 -0.63 -0.43
C SER A 105 -10.74 -1.02 -0.80
N PRO A 106 -11.45 -1.81 0.03
CA PRO A 106 -12.81 -2.24 -0.30
C PRO A 106 -13.76 -1.09 -0.65
N ASP A 107 -13.60 0.06 0.00
CA ASP A 107 -14.41 1.26 -0.23
C ASP A 107 -14.00 2.07 -1.48
N THR A 108 -12.73 2.02 -1.90
CA THR A 108 -12.25 2.75 -3.09
C THR A 108 -12.29 1.91 -4.37
N MET A 109 -12.46 0.59 -4.28
CA MET A 109 -12.44 -0.30 -5.45
C MET A 109 -13.49 0.03 -6.51
N LYS A 110 -14.62 0.62 -6.13
CA LYS A 110 -15.63 1.16 -7.08
C LYS A 110 -15.11 2.35 -7.92
N TYR A 111 -13.99 2.94 -7.55
CA TYR A 111 -13.37 4.09 -8.19
C TYR A 111 -11.97 3.79 -8.72
N VAL A 112 -11.28 2.81 -8.14
CA VAL A 112 -9.93 2.37 -8.49
C VAL A 112 -9.98 0.91 -8.92
N ASP A 113 -10.34 0.72 -10.19
CA ASP A 113 -10.49 -0.57 -10.87
C ASP A 113 -9.57 -0.68 -12.09
N GLU A 114 -9.79 -1.66 -12.96
CA GLU A 114 -9.06 -1.85 -14.21
C GLU A 114 -9.09 -0.63 -15.14
N ALA A 115 -10.21 0.10 -15.19
CA ALA A 115 -10.30 1.32 -15.99
C ALA A 115 -9.41 2.42 -15.41
N GLN A 116 -9.33 2.51 -14.08
CA GLN A 116 -8.44 3.43 -13.40
C GLN A 116 -6.96 3.09 -13.63
N VAL A 117 -6.59 1.81 -13.68
CA VAL A 117 -5.24 1.37 -14.06
C VAL A 117 -4.87 1.84 -15.46
N ASN A 118 -5.80 1.82 -16.42
CA ASN A 118 -5.54 2.33 -17.76
C ASN A 118 -5.23 3.84 -17.77
N PHE A 119 -5.86 4.63 -16.90
CA PHE A 119 -5.52 6.04 -16.74
C PHE A 119 -4.14 6.23 -16.11
N LEU A 120 -3.76 5.39 -15.15
CA LEU A 120 -2.43 5.43 -14.52
C LEU A 120 -1.32 5.11 -15.52
N LYS A 121 -1.53 4.11 -16.37
CA LYS A 121 -0.61 3.73 -17.46
C LYS A 121 -0.31 4.90 -18.41
N GLN A 122 -1.29 5.76 -18.67
CA GLN A 122 -1.16 6.90 -19.57
C GLN A 122 -0.44 8.11 -18.94
N SER A 123 -0.07 8.04 -17.67
CA SER A 123 0.56 9.15 -16.97
C SER A 123 1.99 9.37 -17.42
N HIS A 124 2.42 10.63 -17.48
CA HIS A 124 3.81 11.00 -17.84
C HIS A 124 4.82 10.73 -16.72
N THR A 125 4.37 10.22 -15.57
CA THR A 125 5.22 9.85 -14.44
C THR A 125 4.90 8.44 -14.00
N ARG A 126 5.87 7.74 -13.42
CA ARG A 126 5.64 6.43 -12.81
C ARG A 126 4.53 6.53 -11.77
N LYS A 127 3.55 5.62 -11.87
CA LYS A 127 2.39 5.52 -10.98
C LYS A 127 2.34 4.16 -10.34
N PHE A 128 1.82 4.16 -9.12
CA PHE A 128 1.65 2.97 -8.31
C PHE A 128 0.24 2.91 -7.76
N ILE A 129 -0.25 1.70 -7.57
CA ILE A 129 -1.36 1.40 -6.67
C ILE A 129 -0.83 0.75 -5.41
N GLU A 130 -1.46 1.08 -4.29
CA GLU A 130 -1.23 0.40 -3.01
C GLU A 130 -2.50 -0.34 -2.62
N VAL A 131 -2.40 -1.64 -2.40
CA VAL A 131 -3.54 -2.44 -1.95
C VAL A 131 -3.52 -2.56 -0.44
N SER A 132 -4.55 -2.02 0.22
CA SER A 132 -4.81 -2.22 1.65
C SER A 132 -5.35 -3.63 1.88
N LEU A 133 -4.50 -4.64 1.74
CA LEU A 133 -4.88 -6.05 1.80
C LEU A 133 -5.47 -6.42 3.17
N GLY A 134 -5.01 -5.75 4.22
CA GLY A 134 -5.58 -5.85 5.56
C GLY A 134 -7.09 -5.59 5.59
N GLU A 135 -7.56 -4.52 4.95
CA GLU A 135 -9.00 -4.22 4.91
C GLU A 135 -9.82 -5.29 4.18
N PHE A 136 -9.25 -5.94 3.15
CA PHE A 136 -9.90 -7.06 2.47
C PHE A 136 -9.97 -8.32 3.34
N VAL A 137 -8.92 -8.62 4.09
CA VAL A 137 -8.93 -9.74 5.03
C VAL A 137 -9.90 -9.46 6.18
N LYS A 138 -10.00 -8.22 6.66
CA LYS A 138 -11.03 -7.83 7.64
C LYS A 138 -12.43 -8.08 7.12
N LEU A 139 -12.68 -7.74 5.85
CA LEU A 139 -13.96 -8.01 5.21
C LEU A 139 -14.28 -9.51 5.21
N LEU A 140 -13.30 -10.38 4.91
CA LEU A 140 -13.46 -11.84 5.00
C LEU A 140 -13.83 -12.30 6.41
N LEU A 141 -13.13 -11.81 7.42
CA LEU A 141 -13.29 -12.24 8.81
C LEU A 141 -14.58 -11.70 9.47
N SER A 142 -15.03 -10.51 9.05
CA SER A 142 -16.22 -9.85 9.62
C SER A 142 -17.55 -10.42 9.11
N ALA A 143 -17.54 -11.15 8.01
CA ALA A 143 -18.74 -11.71 7.43
C ALA A 143 -18.94 -13.15 7.91
N ASN A 144 -20.13 -13.47 8.42
CA ASN A 144 -20.59 -14.85 8.43
C ASN A 144 -20.47 -15.38 6.98
N THR A 145 -19.66 -16.42 6.83
CA THR A 145 -19.14 -17.04 5.61
C THR A 145 -20.07 -17.04 4.40
N ALA A 146 -19.48 -16.84 3.21
CA ALA A 146 -20.05 -17.02 1.86
C ALA A 146 -20.97 -15.92 1.29
N SER A 147 -20.70 -14.65 1.58
CA SER A 147 -21.33 -13.56 0.82
C SER A 147 -20.72 -13.47 -0.59
N LEU A 148 -21.55 -13.62 -1.63
CA LEU A 148 -21.22 -13.37 -3.04
C LEU A 148 -20.51 -12.02 -3.26
N HIS A 149 -20.77 -11.04 -2.39
CA HIS A 149 -20.12 -9.74 -2.42
C HIS A 149 -18.61 -9.80 -2.12
N ILE A 150 -18.17 -10.74 -1.27
CA ILE A 150 -16.76 -10.89 -0.90
C ILE A 150 -15.98 -11.54 -2.02
N SER A 151 -16.50 -12.63 -2.60
CA SER A 151 -15.89 -13.24 -3.80
C SER A 151 -15.71 -12.20 -4.89
N ARG A 152 -16.77 -11.44 -5.20
CA ARG A 152 -16.72 -10.36 -6.20
C ARG A 152 -15.70 -9.28 -5.86
N ALA A 153 -15.48 -8.97 -4.58
CA ALA A 153 -14.47 -8.00 -4.18
C ALA A 153 -13.06 -8.53 -4.41
N PHE A 154 -12.79 -9.79 -4.06
CA PHE A 154 -11.49 -10.44 -4.32
C PHE A 154 -11.24 -10.68 -5.81
N ASP A 155 -12.27 -11.05 -6.58
CA ASP A 155 -12.17 -11.20 -8.04
C ASP A 155 -11.79 -9.86 -8.69
N ARG A 156 -12.48 -8.78 -8.31
CA ARG A 156 -12.17 -7.42 -8.79
C ARG A 156 -10.79 -6.96 -8.35
N LEU A 157 -10.38 -7.27 -7.13
CA LEU A 157 -9.04 -6.95 -6.64
C LEU A 157 -7.99 -7.68 -7.47
N GLY A 158 -8.17 -8.98 -7.68
CA GLY A 158 -7.31 -9.84 -8.50
C GLY A 158 -7.15 -9.27 -9.90
N ASN A 159 -8.25 -8.99 -10.58
CA ASN A 159 -8.26 -8.40 -11.92
C ASN A 159 -7.55 -7.03 -11.95
N THR A 160 -7.76 -6.20 -10.92
CA THR A 160 -7.13 -4.86 -10.85
C THR A 160 -5.62 -4.97 -10.70
N ILE A 161 -5.13 -5.86 -9.82
CA ILE A 161 -3.70 -6.13 -9.64
C ILE A 161 -3.11 -6.72 -10.93
N GLU A 162 -3.74 -7.76 -11.49
CA GLU A 162 -3.29 -8.40 -12.74
C GLU A 162 -3.20 -7.38 -13.89
N ARG A 163 -4.20 -6.50 -14.01
CA ARG A 163 -4.19 -5.41 -15.00
C ARG A 163 -3.05 -4.43 -14.75
N ALA A 164 -2.75 -4.09 -13.51
CA ALA A 164 -1.66 -3.21 -13.13
C ALA A 164 -0.31 -3.82 -13.52
N LEU A 165 -0.07 -5.09 -13.15
CA LEU A 165 1.14 -5.84 -13.50
C LEU A 165 1.35 -5.90 -15.02
N ARG A 166 0.31 -6.23 -15.79
CA ARG A 166 0.37 -6.27 -17.26
C ARG A 166 0.56 -4.92 -17.92
N SER A 167 0.12 -3.85 -17.26
CA SER A 167 0.18 -2.48 -17.77
C SER A 167 1.44 -1.74 -17.34
N ASP A 168 2.33 -2.41 -16.60
CA ASP A 168 3.50 -1.83 -15.94
C ASP A 168 3.13 -0.61 -15.06
N VAL A 169 2.03 -0.75 -14.32
CA VAL A 169 1.68 0.13 -13.21
C VAL A 169 2.15 -0.57 -11.94
N GLY A 170 3.00 0.09 -11.15
CA GLY A 170 3.58 -0.54 -9.98
C GLY A 170 2.54 -0.89 -8.92
N VAL A 171 2.73 -2.01 -8.24
CA VAL A 171 1.80 -2.50 -7.22
C VAL A 171 2.56 -2.68 -5.92
N ALA A 172 2.08 -2.03 -4.86
CA ALA A 172 2.54 -2.28 -3.51
C ALA A 172 1.38 -2.74 -2.63
N VAL A 173 1.68 -3.32 -1.47
CA VAL A 173 0.69 -3.91 -0.56
C VAL A 173 0.93 -3.46 0.86
N SER A 174 -0.17 -3.32 1.60
CA SER A 174 -0.21 -2.89 2.99
C SER A 174 -1.03 -3.85 3.84
N GLY A 175 -0.48 -4.21 4.99
CA GLY A 175 -1.07 -5.11 5.96
C GLY A 175 -1.93 -4.44 7.04
N ALA A 176 -2.14 -3.12 6.95
CA ALA A 176 -2.94 -2.35 7.90
C ALA A 176 -4.41 -2.81 7.91
N VAL A 177 -4.78 -3.56 8.95
CA VAL A 177 -6.16 -3.97 9.27
C VAL A 177 -6.69 -3.14 10.44
N GLU A 178 -5.94 -3.21 11.53
CA GLU A 178 -6.09 -2.65 12.86
C GLU A 178 -4.66 -2.59 13.46
N SER A 179 -4.51 -2.03 14.65
CA SER A 179 -3.23 -2.03 15.36
C SER A 179 -2.75 -3.45 15.68
N TYR A 180 -1.44 -3.63 15.80
CA TYR A 180 -0.82 -4.88 16.27
C TYR A 180 -1.51 -5.37 17.56
N PRO A 181 -1.82 -6.67 17.69
CA PRO A 181 -1.33 -7.82 16.91
C PRO A 181 -2.19 -8.22 15.70
N LYS A 182 -3.16 -7.41 15.29
CA LYS A 182 -4.11 -7.78 14.22
C LYS A 182 -3.65 -7.40 12.81
N CYS A 183 -2.45 -6.84 12.67
CA CYS A 183 -1.86 -6.53 11.37
C CYS A 183 -1.47 -7.80 10.61
N LEU A 184 -1.45 -7.73 9.28
CA LEU A 184 -0.87 -8.80 8.47
C LEU A 184 0.66 -8.67 8.44
N PHE A 185 1.34 -9.77 8.72
CA PHE A 185 2.76 -9.94 8.43
C PHE A 185 2.98 -10.22 6.95
N THR A 186 4.22 -10.04 6.49
CA THR A 186 4.59 -10.18 5.08
C THR A 186 4.34 -11.60 4.56
N ASN A 187 4.56 -12.62 5.38
CA ASN A 187 4.24 -14.02 5.05
C ASN A 187 2.72 -14.25 4.89
N HIS A 188 1.88 -13.59 5.68
CA HIS A 188 0.42 -13.64 5.53
C HIS A 188 0.00 -12.98 4.21
N ILE A 189 0.60 -11.85 3.86
CA ILE A 189 0.35 -11.15 2.59
C ILE A 189 0.74 -12.06 1.40
N ASP A 190 1.92 -12.69 1.43
CA ASP A 190 2.37 -13.63 0.39
C ASP A 190 1.41 -14.82 0.25
N ALA A 191 0.93 -15.38 1.36
CA ALA A 191 -0.03 -16.49 1.36
C ALA A 191 -1.39 -16.09 0.76
N VAL A 192 -1.88 -14.89 1.06
CA VAL A 192 -3.12 -14.36 0.45
C VAL A 192 -2.94 -14.14 -1.04
N LEU A 193 -1.84 -13.52 -1.48
CA LEU A 193 -1.55 -13.33 -2.91
C LEU A 193 -1.41 -14.67 -3.64
N PHE A 194 -0.79 -15.68 -3.02
CA PHE A 194 -0.73 -17.03 -3.58
C PHE A 194 -2.13 -17.64 -3.74
N SER A 195 -2.97 -17.48 -2.73
CA SER A 195 -4.36 -17.98 -2.75
C SER A 195 -5.24 -17.27 -3.77
N MET A 196 -4.91 -16.02 -4.12
CA MET A 196 -5.54 -15.27 -5.22
C MET A 196 -5.04 -15.69 -6.61
N GLY A 197 -4.08 -16.61 -6.70
CA GLY A 197 -3.58 -17.15 -7.96
C GLY A 197 -2.34 -16.44 -8.54
N PHE A 198 -1.76 -15.46 -7.84
CA PHE A 198 -0.53 -14.82 -8.32
C PHE A 198 0.65 -15.79 -8.27
N SER A 199 1.42 -15.84 -9.35
CA SER A 199 2.63 -16.66 -9.46
C SER A 199 3.74 -16.19 -8.51
N LYS A 200 4.75 -17.05 -8.26
CA LYS A 200 5.92 -16.68 -7.43
C LYS A 200 6.60 -15.41 -7.95
N ARG A 201 6.67 -15.22 -9.27
CA ARG A 201 7.28 -14.04 -9.89
C ARG A 201 6.46 -12.78 -9.60
N GLU A 202 5.15 -12.82 -9.78
CA GLU A 202 4.27 -11.68 -9.55
C GLU A 202 4.27 -11.25 -8.08
N ARG A 203 4.25 -12.22 -7.15
CA ARG A 203 4.34 -11.92 -5.71
C ARG A 203 5.66 -11.24 -5.35
N ARG A 204 6.78 -11.66 -5.94
CA ARG A 204 8.07 -10.96 -5.78
C ARG A 204 8.05 -9.55 -6.35
N MET A 205 7.41 -9.34 -7.50
CA MET A 205 7.24 -7.99 -8.04
C MET A 205 6.48 -7.09 -7.05
N ILE A 206 5.38 -7.60 -6.48
CA ILE A 206 4.52 -6.86 -5.54
C ILE A 206 5.21 -6.58 -4.19
N LEU A 207 5.94 -7.56 -3.65
CA LEU A 207 6.51 -7.50 -2.30
C LEU A 207 7.92 -6.94 -2.24
N GLU A 208 8.69 -7.00 -3.33
CA GLU A 208 10.13 -6.71 -3.33
C GLU A 208 10.45 -5.59 -4.33
N VAL A 209 10.09 -5.78 -5.60
CA VAL A 209 10.55 -4.91 -6.70
C VAL A 209 9.82 -3.56 -6.72
N TYR A 210 8.49 -3.57 -6.79
CA TYR A 210 7.71 -2.32 -6.87
C TYR A 210 7.80 -1.45 -5.62
N PRO A 211 7.86 -1.99 -4.39
CA PRO A 211 8.14 -1.19 -3.21
C PRO A 211 9.48 -0.43 -3.30
N LEU A 212 10.54 -1.07 -3.82
CA LEU A 212 11.82 -0.41 -4.04
C LEU A 212 11.75 0.66 -5.13
N GLU A 213 11.07 0.38 -6.25
CA GLU A 213 10.83 1.39 -7.30
C GLU A 213 10.07 2.60 -6.72
N LEU A 214 9.01 2.35 -5.95
CA LEU A 214 8.22 3.39 -5.30
C LEU A 214 9.05 4.27 -4.37
N LEU A 215 9.98 3.66 -3.61
CA LEU A 215 10.91 4.40 -2.76
C LEU A 215 11.85 5.28 -3.58
N LYS A 216 12.41 4.78 -4.68
CA LYS A 216 13.25 5.58 -5.60
C LYS A 216 12.48 6.76 -6.17
N THR A 217 11.26 6.54 -6.65
CA THR A 217 10.36 7.60 -7.14
C THR A 217 10.08 8.65 -6.06
N TRP A 218 9.89 8.21 -4.81
CA TRP A 218 9.62 9.09 -3.69
C TRP A 218 10.83 9.95 -3.31
N LEU A 219 12.02 9.34 -3.24
CA LEU A 219 13.29 9.99 -2.95
C LEU A 219 13.79 10.88 -4.11
N GLY A 220 13.18 10.77 -5.30
CA GLY A 220 13.50 11.58 -6.46
C GLY A 220 14.71 11.07 -7.25
N GLU A 221 15.00 9.77 -7.15
CA GLU A 221 16.08 9.10 -7.89
C GLU A 221 15.65 8.67 -9.32
N GLU A 222 14.65 9.36 -9.90
CA GLU A 222 14.12 9.13 -11.26
C GLU A 222 14.60 10.17 -12.28
#